data_AF-A0A7S3P7T1-F1
#
_entry.id   AF-A0A7S3P7T1-F1
#
_cell.length_a   1.000
_cell.length_b   1.000
_cell.length_c   1.000
_cell.angle_alpha   90.00
_cell.angle_beta   90.00
_cell.angle_gamma   90.00
#
_symmetry.space_group_name_H-M   'P 1'
#
loop_
_entity.id
_entity.type
_entity.pdbx_description
1 polymer ?
#
loop_
_entity_poly.entity_id
_entity_poly.type
_entity_poly.pdbx_seq_one_letter_code
_entity_poly.pdbx_strand_id
1 'polypeptide(L)'
;TIPYFFVSLAISCCAISIAPLDTSKCVVQRFRKKRILPISALLSIVPRHRSLSSSVPRHHSSNSNANSTMSSSGSSDSKKRKENPSVKQEWQPTSKGFSPRYRGPPDHEMTAEQTSIRDDILASRPGTGLNGPFGPWLAVPAIAQPAQTLGKACRYDTSLSRRESELVILLTGAKFRSDTEFDIHVGEATKAGIDLSVIQAIPRDDDFSTDAVAATLVPLLLDQRERSIVQFTAELLETSKVSDETYTKTKEALEGKDSVLVEITSIVGYYAFVSYTLNVFRIPS
;
A
#
# COMPACT_ATOMS: atom_id res chain seq x y z
N THR A 1 40.97 36.50 -25.15
CA THR A 1 40.82 35.33 -26.06
C THR A 1 40.56 34.12 -25.18
N ILE A 2 39.33 33.59 -25.22
CA ILE A 2 38.85 32.24 -24.83
C ILE A 2 37.30 32.39 -24.81
N PRO A 3 36.55 31.79 -25.75
CA PRO A 3 35.09 31.85 -25.72
C PRO A 3 34.48 30.60 -25.07
N TYR A 4 33.39 30.83 -24.35
CA TYR A 4 32.51 29.83 -23.76
C TYR A 4 31.70 29.11 -24.86
N PHE A 5 31.73 27.77 -24.84
CA PHE A 5 30.84 26.93 -25.64
C PHE A 5 29.47 26.79 -24.94
N PHE A 6 28.40 27.26 -25.59
CA PHE A 6 27.03 26.85 -25.28
C PHE A 6 26.69 25.62 -26.12
N VAL A 7 26.38 24.50 -25.46
CA VAL A 7 25.81 23.32 -26.11
C VAL A 7 24.30 23.52 -26.20
N SER A 8 23.79 23.64 -27.42
CA SER A 8 22.36 23.72 -27.73
C SER A 8 21.78 22.30 -27.80
N LEU A 9 20.90 21.95 -26.85
CA LEU A 9 20.13 20.71 -26.86
C LEU A 9 18.90 20.92 -27.77
N ALA A 10 18.93 20.36 -28.97
CA ALA A 10 17.79 20.37 -29.89
C ALA A 10 16.77 19.32 -29.45
N ILE A 11 15.61 19.77 -28.96
CA ILE A 11 14.42 18.93 -28.78
C ILE A 11 13.75 18.80 -30.14
N SER A 12 13.77 17.60 -30.70
CA SER A 12 13.05 17.24 -31.92
C SER A 12 11.55 17.14 -31.61
N CYS A 13 10.78 18.17 -31.97
CA CYS A 13 9.32 18.11 -31.97
C CYS A 13 8.83 17.48 -33.28
N CYS A 14 8.07 16.38 -33.14
CA CYS A 14 7.29 15.76 -34.21
C CYS A 14 6.48 16.80 -35.01
N ALA A 15 6.67 16.79 -36.33
CA ALA A 15 5.87 17.56 -37.27
C ALA A 15 4.47 16.93 -37.42
N ILE A 16 3.46 17.56 -36.83
CA ILE A 16 2.06 17.38 -37.23
C ILE A 16 1.75 18.47 -38.26
N SER A 17 1.48 18.05 -39.48
CA SER A 17 1.09 18.93 -40.60
C SER A 17 -0.31 19.50 -40.34
N ILE A 18 -0.42 20.82 -40.20
CA ILE A 18 -1.70 21.54 -40.14
C ILE A 18 -1.68 22.63 -41.22
N ALA A 19 -2.62 22.55 -42.16
CA ALA A 19 -2.87 23.54 -43.21
C ALA A 19 -3.34 24.88 -42.62
N PRO A 20 -3.10 26.03 -43.28
CA PRO A 20 -3.37 27.34 -42.70
C PRO A 20 -4.87 27.66 -42.68
N LEU A 21 -5.38 28.05 -41.51
CA LEU A 21 -6.74 28.57 -41.33
C LEU A 21 -6.77 30.10 -41.51
N ASP A 22 -7.70 30.54 -42.35
CA ASP A 22 -8.09 31.92 -42.66
C ASP A 22 -8.52 32.68 -41.39
N THR A 23 -7.88 33.83 -41.13
CA THR A 23 -8.05 34.65 -39.92
C THR A 23 -9.18 35.68 -40.00
N SER A 24 -10.04 35.60 -41.01
CA SER A 24 -11.09 36.61 -41.23
C SER A 24 -12.43 36.24 -40.57
N LYS A 25 -12.46 36.07 -39.23
CA LYS A 25 -13.67 36.10 -38.36
C LYS A 25 -13.31 35.81 -36.89
N CYS A 26 -12.66 36.76 -36.21
CA CYS A 26 -12.51 36.70 -34.75
C CYS A 26 -13.51 37.64 -34.08
N VAL A 27 -14.61 37.07 -33.57
CA VAL A 27 -15.60 37.78 -32.75
C VAL A 27 -15.04 37.90 -31.33
N VAL A 28 -14.79 39.14 -30.90
CA VAL A 28 -14.33 39.48 -29.55
C VAL A 28 -15.45 39.20 -28.53
N GLN A 29 -15.40 38.07 -27.82
CA GLN A 29 -16.19 37.89 -26.61
C GLN A 29 -15.49 38.56 -25.42
N ARG A 30 -16.06 39.69 -24.96
CA ARG A 30 -15.67 40.37 -23.72
C ARG A 30 -15.98 39.47 -22.52
N PHE A 31 -14.96 38.99 -21.82
CA PHE A 31 -15.10 38.41 -20.48
C PHE A 31 -15.49 39.50 -19.47
N ARG A 32 -16.69 39.39 -18.88
CA ARG A 32 -17.11 40.21 -17.72
C ARG A 32 -16.36 39.73 -16.48
N LYS A 33 -15.59 40.63 -15.83
CA LYS A 33 -15.02 40.45 -14.49
C LYS A 33 -16.12 40.08 -13.50
N LYS A 34 -16.09 38.88 -12.92
CA LYS A 34 -16.88 38.54 -11.72
C LYS A 34 -16.21 39.16 -10.50
N ARG A 35 -16.98 39.95 -9.74
CA ARG A 35 -16.58 40.55 -8.46
C ARG A 35 -16.44 39.45 -7.40
N ILE A 36 -15.33 39.48 -6.68
CA ILE A 36 -15.09 38.73 -5.45
C ILE A 36 -15.76 39.50 -4.32
N LEU A 37 -16.62 38.86 -3.52
CA LEU A 37 -17.21 39.43 -2.31
C LEU A 37 -16.44 38.90 -1.08
N PRO A 38 -16.14 39.75 -0.07
CA PRO A 38 -15.45 39.30 1.15
C PRO A 38 -16.44 38.66 2.12
N ILE A 39 -16.02 37.56 2.77
CA ILE A 39 -16.76 36.94 3.87
C ILE A 39 -16.33 37.62 5.17
N SER A 40 -17.17 38.53 5.66
CA SER A 40 -17.18 38.96 7.06
C SER A 40 -18.63 39.16 7.50
N ALA A 41 -18.95 38.62 8.68
CA ALA A 41 -20.20 38.70 9.44
C ALA A 41 -21.23 37.58 9.21
N LEU A 42 -21.18 36.58 10.11
CA LEU A 42 -22.36 35.91 10.67
C LEU A 42 -21.98 35.31 12.03
N LEU A 43 -22.10 36.15 13.06
CA LEU A 43 -22.12 35.77 14.47
C LEU A 43 -23.56 35.90 14.95
N SER A 44 -23.96 34.98 15.84
CA SER A 44 -25.18 34.93 16.66
C SER A 44 -26.33 34.11 16.09
N ILE A 45 -26.46 32.86 16.56
CA ILE A 45 -27.64 32.34 17.27
C ILE A 45 -27.18 31.10 18.07
N VAL A 46 -27.26 31.21 19.40
CA VAL A 46 -27.06 30.12 20.38
C VAL A 46 -28.43 29.79 20.97
N PRO A 47 -28.81 28.51 21.06
CA PRO A 47 -29.80 28.08 22.06
C PRO A 47 -29.11 27.45 23.28
N ARG A 48 -29.50 27.93 24.46
CA ARG A 48 -29.03 27.52 25.79
C ARG A 48 -29.84 26.34 26.34
N HIS A 49 -29.11 25.46 27.04
CA HIS A 49 -29.50 24.53 28.14
C HIS A 49 -30.38 23.29 27.87
N ARG A 50 -29.84 22.12 28.24
CA ARG A 50 -30.14 21.51 29.55
C ARG A 50 -29.08 20.49 29.97
N SER A 51 -28.64 20.61 31.22
CA SER A 51 -27.79 19.69 31.97
C SER A 51 -28.60 18.48 32.43
N LEU A 52 -28.06 17.27 32.28
CA LEU A 52 -28.41 16.14 33.14
C LEU A 52 -27.13 15.41 33.54
N SER A 53 -26.88 15.45 34.85
CA SER A 53 -25.91 14.62 35.55
C SER A 53 -26.54 13.27 35.91
N SER A 54 -25.80 12.18 35.75
CA SER A 54 -25.99 10.93 36.50
C SER A 54 -24.68 10.14 36.39
N SER A 55 -23.78 10.30 37.35
CA SER A 55 -23.62 9.38 38.51
C SER A 55 -23.01 8.03 38.13
N VAL A 56 -21.68 7.98 38.20
CA VAL A 56 -20.85 6.78 38.31
C VAL A 56 -21.00 6.22 39.73
N PRO A 57 -21.28 4.91 39.93
CA PRO A 57 -21.11 4.30 41.25
C PRO A 57 -19.64 3.86 41.43
N ARG A 58 -18.93 4.53 42.34
CA ARG A 58 -17.74 3.99 42.99
C ARG A 58 -18.21 3.07 44.11
N HIS A 59 -17.84 1.79 44.05
CA HIS A 59 -17.86 0.94 45.24
C HIS A 59 -16.58 1.18 46.04
N HIS A 60 -16.72 1.86 47.17
CA HIS A 60 -15.84 1.69 48.32
C HIS A 60 -16.46 0.61 49.22
N SER A 61 -15.72 -0.46 49.51
CA SER A 61 -15.91 -1.19 50.75
C SER A 61 -14.57 -1.27 51.48
N SER A 62 -14.69 -1.00 52.76
CA SER A 62 -13.67 -0.75 53.76
C SER A 62 -12.83 -1.96 54.14
N ASN A 63 -11.66 -1.59 54.63
CA ASN A 63 -10.62 -2.36 55.30
C ASN A 63 -11.14 -3.09 56.56
N SER A 64 -10.68 -4.32 56.81
CA SER A 64 -10.54 -4.87 58.16
C SER A 64 -9.50 -5.99 58.20
N ASN A 65 -8.36 -5.70 58.84
CA ASN A 65 -7.39 -6.66 59.33
C ASN A 65 -8.00 -7.57 60.40
N ALA A 66 -7.68 -8.85 60.36
CA ALA A 66 -7.57 -9.69 61.56
C ALA A 66 -6.57 -10.82 61.29
N ASN A 67 -5.49 -10.83 62.08
CA ASN A 67 -4.56 -11.93 62.22
C ASN A 67 -5.25 -13.15 62.85
N SER A 68 -4.93 -14.34 62.36
CA SER A 68 -4.83 -15.53 63.22
C SER A 68 -3.84 -16.54 62.64
N THR A 69 -3.16 -17.18 63.58
CA THR A 69 -1.95 -18.00 63.52
C THR A 69 -2.17 -19.44 63.06
N MET A 70 -1.14 -19.97 62.40
CA MET A 70 -0.62 -21.36 62.37
C MET A 70 -1.57 -22.54 62.11
N SER A 71 -1.24 -23.34 61.08
CA SER A 71 -0.66 -24.68 61.30
C SER A 71 -0.31 -25.37 59.97
N SER A 72 0.68 -26.25 60.07
CA SER A 72 1.36 -27.07 59.07
C SER A 72 0.47 -28.00 58.25
N SER A 73 0.79 -28.21 56.98
CA SER A 73 1.24 -29.53 56.46
C SER A 73 1.31 -29.57 54.92
N GLY A 74 2.40 -30.18 54.42
CA GLY A 74 2.33 -31.12 53.30
C GLY A 74 2.10 -30.60 51.88
N SER A 75 3.18 -30.71 51.10
CA SER A 75 3.21 -31.32 49.75
C SER A 75 3.56 -30.35 48.62
N SER A 76 4.85 -30.39 48.29
CA SER A 76 5.42 -29.91 47.03
C SER A 76 4.89 -30.76 45.88
N ASP A 77 3.82 -30.30 45.23
CA ASP A 77 3.38 -30.86 43.96
C ASP A 77 3.73 -29.86 42.84
N SER A 78 4.93 -30.05 42.28
CA SER A 78 5.44 -29.33 41.13
C SER A 78 4.67 -29.75 39.88
N LYS A 79 3.43 -29.27 39.76
CA LYS A 79 2.69 -29.31 38.50
C LYS A 79 3.42 -28.45 37.46
N LYS A 80 4.20 -29.12 36.60
CA LYS A 80 4.60 -28.61 35.29
C LYS A 80 3.37 -27.97 34.65
N ARG A 81 3.36 -26.63 34.59
CA ARG A 81 2.41 -25.86 33.81
C ARG A 81 2.63 -26.28 32.37
N LYS A 82 1.76 -27.14 31.85
CA LYS A 82 1.73 -27.46 30.43
C LYS A 82 1.49 -26.13 29.72
N GLU A 83 2.52 -25.62 29.05
CA GLU A 83 2.35 -24.51 28.13
C GLU A 83 1.26 -24.92 27.14
N ASN A 84 0.19 -24.13 27.12
CA ASN A 84 -0.89 -24.30 26.17
C ASN A 84 -0.25 -24.09 24.78
N PRO A 85 -0.37 -25.02 23.82
CA PRO A 85 0.19 -24.81 22.49
C PRO A 85 -0.41 -23.51 21.97
N SER A 86 0.46 -22.53 21.70
CA SER A 86 0.04 -21.22 21.19
C SER A 86 -0.82 -21.46 19.96
N VAL A 87 -2.10 -21.10 20.03
CA VAL A 87 -2.97 -21.10 18.85
C VAL A 87 -2.28 -20.19 17.83
N LYS A 88 -1.76 -20.78 16.74
CA LYS A 88 -1.20 -19.98 15.66
C LYS A 88 -2.33 -19.10 15.14
N GLN A 89 -2.15 -17.80 15.30
CA GLN A 89 -3.09 -16.83 14.77
C GLN A 89 -3.18 -17.03 13.25
N GLU A 90 -4.38 -17.04 12.70
CA GLU A 90 -4.63 -17.26 11.27
C GLU A 90 -5.15 -15.96 10.65
N TRP A 91 -4.64 -15.59 9.47
CA TRP A 91 -5.15 -14.43 8.73
C TRP A 91 -6.56 -14.72 8.21
N GLN A 92 -7.45 -13.76 8.39
CA GLN A 92 -8.79 -13.82 7.81
C GLN A 92 -8.84 -12.89 6.60
N PRO A 93 -8.99 -13.42 5.37
CA PRO A 93 -9.04 -12.61 4.15
C PRO A 93 -10.15 -11.55 4.21
N THR A 94 -9.81 -10.36 3.74
CA THR A 94 -10.66 -9.16 3.70
C THR A 94 -11.43 -9.00 2.39
N SER A 95 -10.95 -9.60 1.30
CA SER A 95 -11.53 -9.56 -0.05
C SER A 95 -12.70 -10.55 -0.28
N LYS A 96 -13.32 -11.03 0.81
CA LYS A 96 -14.45 -11.97 0.75
C LYS A 96 -15.65 -11.31 0.06
N GLY A 97 -16.29 -12.04 -0.86
CA GLY A 97 -17.55 -11.62 -1.48
C GLY A 97 -17.40 -10.76 -2.74
N PHE A 98 -16.20 -10.63 -3.30
CA PHE A 98 -16.01 -9.95 -4.57
C PHE A 98 -16.60 -10.76 -5.72
N SER A 99 -17.43 -10.11 -6.54
CA SER A 99 -17.92 -10.64 -7.81
C SER A 99 -17.18 -9.94 -8.95
N PRO A 100 -16.31 -10.65 -9.69
CA PRO A 100 -15.54 -10.05 -10.77
C PRO A 100 -16.41 -9.44 -11.85
N ARG A 101 -16.07 -8.21 -12.24
CA ARG A 101 -16.70 -7.53 -13.38
C ARG A 101 -16.21 -8.12 -14.71
N TYR A 102 -14.94 -8.52 -14.75
CA TYR A 102 -14.29 -9.10 -15.92
C TYR A 102 -13.09 -9.92 -15.48
N ARG A 103 -12.99 -11.16 -15.95
CA ARG A 103 -11.88 -12.09 -15.62
C ARG A 103 -10.86 -12.24 -16.75
N GLY A 104 -11.04 -11.54 -17.87
CA GLY A 104 -10.29 -11.78 -19.10
C GLY A 104 -11.17 -12.37 -20.20
N PRO A 105 -10.64 -12.44 -21.43
CA PRO A 105 -11.34 -13.08 -22.55
C PRO A 105 -11.54 -14.57 -22.25
N PRO A 106 -12.70 -15.16 -22.58
CA PRO A 106 -12.89 -16.60 -22.38
C PRO A 106 -11.99 -17.39 -23.34
N ASP A 107 -11.57 -18.59 -22.94
CA ASP A 107 -10.55 -19.37 -23.66
C ASP A 107 -10.85 -19.60 -25.14
N HIS A 108 -12.13 -19.74 -25.51
CA HIS A 108 -12.57 -20.00 -26.87
C HIS A 108 -12.66 -18.72 -27.75
N GLU A 109 -12.53 -17.54 -27.15
CA GLU A 109 -12.51 -16.24 -27.85
C GLU A 109 -11.10 -15.63 -27.87
N MET A 110 -10.11 -16.26 -27.23
CA MET A 110 -8.74 -15.77 -27.22
C MET A 110 -8.12 -15.82 -28.62
N THR A 111 -7.46 -14.74 -28.99
CA THR A 111 -6.52 -14.73 -30.12
C THR A 111 -5.31 -15.61 -29.81
N ALA A 112 -4.57 -16.02 -30.85
CA ALA A 112 -3.35 -16.83 -30.68
C ALA A 112 -2.31 -16.14 -29.78
N GLU A 113 -2.19 -14.82 -29.84
CA GLU A 113 -1.29 -14.05 -28.98
C GLU A 113 -1.74 -14.11 -27.51
N GLN A 114 -3.03 -13.92 -27.23
CA GLN A 114 -3.59 -14.04 -25.88
C GLN A 114 -3.41 -15.45 -25.31
N THR A 115 -3.63 -16.48 -26.13
CA THR A 115 -3.39 -17.88 -25.76
C THR A 115 -1.93 -18.10 -25.38
N SER A 116 -0.98 -17.62 -26.19
CA SER A 116 0.45 -17.74 -25.89
C SER A 116 0.82 -17.09 -24.55
N ILE A 117 0.37 -15.84 -24.33
CA ILE A 117 0.66 -15.12 -23.07
C ILE A 117 0.03 -15.84 -21.87
N ARG A 118 -1.21 -16.32 -22.01
CA ARG A 118 -1.88 -17.10 -20.97
C ARG A 118 -1.06 -18.32 -20.59
N ASP A 119 -0.60 -19.09 -21.58
CA ASP A 119 0.13 -20.33 -21.35
C ASP A 119 1.50 -20.05 -20.68
N ASP A 120 2.17 -18.96 -21.07
CA ASP A 120 3.39 -18.48 -20.41
C ASP A 120 3.15 -18.08 -18.94
N ILE A 121 2.02 -17.43 -18.64
CA ILE A 121 1.62 -17.09 -17.25
C ILE A 121 1.38 -18.36 -16.44
N LEU A 122 0.65 -19.33 -16.99
CA LEU A 122 0.35 -20.60 -16.32
C LEU A 122 1.64 -21.40 -16.04
N ALA A 123 2.57 -21.43 -17.00
CA ALA A 123 3.86 -22.10 -16.86
C ALA A 123 4.75 -21.45 -15.79
N SER A 124 4.76 -20.11 -15.71
CA SER A 124 5.58 -19.36 -14.74
C SER A 124 4.97 -19.28 -13.34
N ARG A 125 3.70 -19.65 -13.16
CA ARG A 125 2.96 -19.53 -11.89
C ARG A 125 2.21 -20.83 -11.52
N PRO A 126 2.92 -21.95 -11.31
CA PRO A 126 2.26 -23.21 -10.95
C PRO A 126 1.46 -23.04 -9.64
N GLY A 127 0.18 -23.40 -9.68
CA GLY A 127 -0.74 -23.33 -8.54
C GLY A 127 -1.57 -22.04 -8.44
N THR A 128 -1.02 -20.86 -8.76
CA THR A 128 -1.81 -19.61 -8.73
C THR A 128 -2.36 -19.20 -10.09
N GLY A 129 -1.75 -19.66 -11.19
CA GLY A 129 -2.25 -19.43 -12.55
C GLY A 129 -2.58 -17.96 -12.85
N LEU A 130 -3.79 -17.73 -13.35
CA LEU A 130 -4.32 -16.39 -13.68
C LEU A 130 -4.91 -15.62 -12.49
N ASN A 131 -4.78 -16.13 -11.26
CA ASN A 131 -5.23 -15.40 -10.06
C ASN A 131 -4.50 -14.05 -9.97
N GLY A 132 -5.22 -13.03 -9.49
CA GLY A 132 -4.73 -11.65 -9.49
C GLY A 132 -5.02 -10.91 -10.81
N PRO A 133 -4.13 -10.02 -11.27
CA PRO A 133 -4.44 -9.05 -12.32
C PRO A 133 -4.37 -9.61 -13.76
N PHE A 134 -3.82 -10.82 -13.93
CA PHE A 134 -3.45 -11.38 -15.23
C PHE A 134 -4.62 -11.57 -16.18
N GLY A 135 -5.74 -12.06 -15.66
CA GLY A 135 -6.96 -12.27 -16.45
C GLY A 135 -7.42 -11.00 -17.17
N PRO A 136 -7.73 -9.91 -16.46
CA PRO A 136 -8.06 -8.64 -17.09
C PRO A 136 -7.00 -8.11 -18.07
N TRP A 137 -5.71 -8.22 -17.74
CA TRP A 137 -4.64 -7.75 -18.63
C TRP A 137 -4.59 -8.50 -19.95
N LEU A 138 -4.91 -9.81 -20.00
CA LEU A 138 -4.97 -10.60 -21.23
C LEU A 138 -5.89 -10.00 -22.30
N ALA A 139 -6.85 -9.16 -21.94
CA ALA A 139 -7.66 -8.44 -22.92
C ALA A 139 -6.84 -7.53 -23.84
N VAL A 140 -5.66 -7.09 -23.39
CA VAL A 140 -4.75 -6.22 -24.12
C VAL A 140 -3.34 -6.84 -24.09
N PRO A 141 -2.99 -7.70 -25.07
CA PRO A 141 -1.69 -8.39 -25.12
C PRO A 141 -0.47 -7.48 -24.93
N ALA A 142 -0.51 -6.31 -25.58
CA ALA A 142 0.53 -5.27 -25.47
C ALA A 142 0.72 -4.71 -24.03
N ILE A 143 -0.23 -4.96 -23.12
CA ILE A 143 -0.12 -4.67 -21.69
C ILE A 143 0.20 -5.93 -20.89
N ALA A 144 -0.44 -7.06 -21.21
CA ALA A 144 -0.28 -8.31 -20.47
C ALA A 144 1.17 -8.78 -20.37
N GLN A 145 1.86 -8.88 -21.51
CA GLN A 145 3.22 -9.41 -21.54
C GLN A 145 4.22 -8.47 -20.82
N PRO A 146 4.26 -7.15 -21.10
CA PRO A 146 5.15 -6.25 -20.37
C PRO A 146 4.84 -6.19 -18.87
N ALA A 147 3.57 -6.23 -18.48
CA ALA A 147 3.18 -6.22 -17.07
C ALA A 147 3.65 -7.50 -16.34
N GLN A 148 3.50 -8.67 -16.97
CA GLN A 148 4.04 -9.92 -16.42
C GLN A 148 5.56 -9.85 -16.26
N THR A 149 6.28 -9.36 -17.28
CA THR A 149 7.74 -9.23 -17.25
C THR A 149 8.21 -8.28 -16.15
N LEU A 150 7.58 -7.10 -16.02
CA LEU A 150 7.87 -6.16 -14.94
C LEU A 150 7.57 -6.78 -13.57
N GLY A 151 6.45 -7.47 -13.44
CA GLY A 151 6.07 -8.16 -12.20
C GLY A 151 7.01 -9.30 -11.81
N LYS A 152 7.66 -9.96 -12.77
CA LYS A 152 8.74 -10.90 -12.49
C LYS A 152 9.96 -10.15 -11.94
N ALA A 153 10.37 -9.08 -12.61
CA ALA A 153 11.53 -8.30 -12.21
C ALA A 153 11.36 -7.75 -10.78
N CYS A 154 10.21 -7.16 -10.47
CA CYS A 154 9.89 -6.63 -9.14
C CYS A 154 9.86 -7.67 -8.01
N ARG A 155 9.64 -8.96 -8.31
CA ARG A 155 9.54 -10.02 -7.28
C ARG A 155 10.81 -10.84 -7.10
N TYR A 156 11.59 -10.99 -8.16
CA TYR A 156 12.67 -11.99 -8.21
C TYR A 156 14.01 -11.45 -8.70
N ASP A 157 14.03 -10.33 -9.42
CA ASP A 157 15.23 -9.81 -10.06
C ASP A 157 15.69 -8.48 -9.42
N THR A 158 15.32 -8.24 -8.15
CA THR A 158 15.76 -7.09 -7.33
C THR A 158 16.83 -7.51 -6.32
N SER A 159 17.59 -6.54 -5.80
CA SER A 159 18.51 -6.75 -4.68
C SER A 159 17.81 -6.86 -3.31
N LEU A 160 16.53 -6.47 -3.21
CA LEU A 160 15.73 -6.65 -2.01
C LEU A 160 15.52 -8.13 -1.68
N SER A 161 15.60 -8.48 -0.40
CA SER A 161 15.11 -9.75 0.10
C SER A 161 13.61 -9.88 -0.13
N ARG A 162 13.12 -11.13 -0.14
CA ARG A 162 11.68 -11.41 -0.25
C ARG A 162 10.91 -10.66 0.84
N ARG A 163 11.41 -10.67 2.07
CA ARG A 163 10.81 -9.98 3.21
C ARG A 163 10.66 -8.47 2.98
N GLU A 164 11.73 -7.80 2.53
CA GLU A 164 11.69 -6.37 2.24
C GLU A 164 10.70 -6.05 1.11
N SER A 165 10.71 -6.84 0.03
CA SER A 165 9.77 -6.65 -1.09
C SER A 165 8.31 -6.81 -0.64
N GLU A 166 8.01 -7.79 0.23
CA GLU A 166 6.66 -8.04 0.73
C GLU A 166 6.16 -6.91 1.65
N LEU A 167 7.04 -6.27 2.44
CA LEU A 167 6.68 -5.07 3.20
C LEU A 167 6.24 -3.92 2.29
N VAL A 168 6.98 -3.68 1.20
CA VAL A 168 6.64 -2.64 0.21
C VAL A 168 5.30 -2.95 -0.48
N ILE A 169 5.07 -4.22 -0.84
CA ILE A 169 3.85 -4.67 -1.49
C ILE A 169 2.64 -4.53 -0.58
N LEU A 170 2.73 -4.99 0.68
CA LEU A 170 1.63 -4.89 1.64
C LEU A 170 1.27 -3.43 1.95
N LEU A 171 2.26 -2.55 2.11
CA LEU A 171 2.02 -1.10 2.28
C LEU A 171 1.30 -0.51 1.06
N THR A 172 1.69 -0.92 -0.15
CA THR A 172 1.07 -0.47 -1.40
C THR A 172 -0.38 -0.94 -1.50
N GLY A 173 -0.64 -2.23 -1.26
CA GLY A 173 -1.98 -2.80 -1.23
C GLY A 173 -2.88 -2.13 -0.19
N ALA A 174 -2.33 -1.84 1.01
CA ALA A 174 -3.02 -1.11 2.07
C ALA A 174 -3.39 0.31 1.64
N LYS A 175 -2.45 1.09 1.07
CA LYS A 175 -2.69 2.46 0.62
C LYS A 175 -3.77 2.53 -0.46
N PHE A 176 -3.72 1.61 -1.41
CA PHE A 176 -4.67 1.59 -2.54
C PHE A 176 -5.95 0.83 -2.23
N ARG A 177 -6.18 0.41 -0.97
CA ARG A 177 -7.39 -0.28 -0.52
C ARG A 177 -7.68 -1.53 -1.35
N SER A 178 -6.62 -2.27 -1.69
CA SER A 178 -6.75 -3.49 -2.46
C SER A 178 -6.73 -4.69 -1.53
N ASP A 179 -7.92 -5.07 -1.05
CA ASP A 179 -8.09 -6.20 -0.14
C ASP A 179 -7.52 -7.49 -0.75
N THR A 180 -7.75 -7.71 -2.04
CA THR A 180 -7.27 -8.87 -2.78
C THR A 180 -5.76 -8.93 -2.83
N GLU A 181 -5.12 -7.80 -3.17
CA GLU A 181 -3.67 -7.72 -3.24
C GLU A 181 -3.05 -7.97 -1.86
N PHE A 182 -3.60 -7.30 -0.85
CA PHE A 182 -3.16 -7.45 0.53
C PHE A 182 -3.29 -8.91 0.98
N ASP A 183 -4.44 -9.54 0.79
CA ASP A 183 -4.71 -10.92 1.20
C ASP A 183 -3.78 -11.94 0.52
N ILE A 184 -3.56 -11.81 -0.81
CA ILE A 184 -2.64 -12.67 -1.56
C ILE A 184 -1.24 -12.56 -0.96
N HIS A 185 -0.81 -11.33 -0.66
CA HIS A 185 0.54 -11.06 -0.18
C HIS A 185 0.74 -11.31 1.32
N VAL A 186 -0.31 -11.40 2.15
CA VAL A 186 -0.16 -11.89 3.53
C VAL A 186 0.45 -13.30 3.56
N GLY A 187 0.01 -14.17 2.64
CA GLY A 187 0.54 -15.53 2.52
C GLY A 187 2.03 -15.55 2.14
N GLU A 188 2.42 -14.70 1.19
CA GLU A 188 3.82 -14.59 0.72
C GLU A 188 4.73 -13.93 1.78
N ALA A 189 4.24 -12.87 2.44
CA ALA A 189 4.91 -12.21 3.55
C ALA A 189 5.19 -13.18 4.71
N THR A 190 4.21 -14.02 5.07
CA THR A 190 4.37 -15.02 6.13
C THR A 190 5.40 -16.08 5.75
N LYS A 191 5.43 -16.55 4.48
CA LYS A 191 6.48 -17.45 3.98
C LYS A 191 7.86 -16.79 3.99
N ALA A 192 7.93 -15.47 3.80
CA ALA A 192 9.15 -14.67 3.93
C ALA A 192 9.53 -14.37 5.40
N GLY A 193 8.79 -14.91 6.37
CA GLY A 193 9.08 -14.79 7.79
C GLY A 193 8.49 -13.56 8.48
N ILE A 194 7.59 -12.82 7.83
CA ILE A 194 6.89 -11.69 8.46
C ILE A 194 5.82 -12.21 9.40
N ASP A 195 5.95 -11.88 10.69
CA ASP A 195 4.96 -12.22 11.70
C ASP A 195 3.62 -11.52 11.43
N LEU A 196 2.52 -12.20 11.73
CA LEU A 196 1.18 -11.63 11.55
C LEU A 196 0.97 -10.34 12.35
N SER A 197 1.65 -10.17 13.50
CA SER A 197 1.60 -8.92 14.26
C SER A 197 2.16 -7.73 13.47
N VAL A 198 3.20 -7.93 12.67
CA VAL A 198 3.77 -6.90 11.77
C VAL A 198 2.77 -6.59 10.66
N ILE A 199 2.18 -7.61 10.04
CA ILE A 199 1.18 -7.45 8.97
C ILE A 199 -0.06 -6.70 9.48
N GLN A 200 -0.53 -7.03 10.67
CA GLN A 200 -1.69 -6.39 11.30
C GLN A 200 -1.43 -4.96 11.75
N ALA A 201 -0.16 -4.59 11.96
CA ALA A 201 0.21 -3.24 12.33
C ALA A 201 0.25 -2.28 11.13
N ILE A 202 0.14 -2.78 9.89
CA ILE A 202 0.05 -1.94 8.70
C ILE A 202 -1.28 -1.18 8.74
N PRO A 203 -1.28 0.17 8.82
CA PRO A 203 -2.53 0.93 8.76
C PRO A 203 -3.16 0.76 7.38
N ARG A 204 -4.48 0.68 7.32
CA ARG A 204 -5.24 0.40 6.10
C ARG A 204 -6.32 1.45 5.88
N ASP A 205 -6.83 1.53 4.66
CA ASP A 205 -7.95 2.38 4.31
C ASP A 205 -7.69 3.86 4.63
N ASP A 206 -8.65 4.51 5.29
CA ASP A 206 -8.60 5.93 5.61
C ASP A 206 -7.59 6.23 6.75
N ASP A 207 -7.07 5.20 7.43
CA ASP A 207 -6.07 5.33 8.49
C ASP A 207 -4.63 5.34 7.96
N PHE A 208 -4.41 5.08 6.67
CA PHE A 208 -3.06 5.06 6.10
C PHE A 208 -2.45 6.47 6.05
N SER A 209 -1.40 6.69 6.83
CA SER A 209 -0.51 7.86 6.80
C SER A 209 0.91 7.46 7.19
N THR A 210 1.90 8.30 6.84
CA THR A 210 3.30 8.11 7.25
C THR A 210 3.42 8.09 8.77
N ASP A 211 2.67 8.96 9.46
CA ASP A 211 2.65 9.02 10.92
C ASP A 211 2.06 7.73 11.54
N ALA A 212 0.95 7.21 10.98
CA ALA A 212 0.37 5.96 11.44
C ALA A 212 1.36 4.80 11.24
N VAL A 213 2.00 4.69 10.07
CA VAL A 213 3.02 3.67 9.80
C VAL A 213 4.19 3.77 10.78
N ALA A 214 4.67 4.99 11.05
CA ALA A 214 5.74 5.24 12.01
C ALA A 214 5.35 4.86 13.45
N ALA A 215 4.08 5.04 13.81
CA ALA A 215 3.57 4.74 15.15
C ALA A 215 3.27 3.24 15.37
N THR A 216 2.73 2.54 14.36
CA THR A 216 2.22 1.17 14.52
C THR A 216 3.17 0.10 13.98
N LEU A 217 3.75 0.32 12.80
CA LEU A 217 4.53 -0.70 12.08
C LEU A 217 6.03 -0.61 12.39
N VAL A 218 6.62 0.57 12.27
CA VAL A 218 8.07 0.78 12.43
C VAL A 218 8.63 0.24 13.76
N PRO A 219 7.95 0.35 14.92
CA PRO A 219 8.46 -0.19 16.19
C PRO A 219 8.58 -1.72 16.21
N LEU A 220 7.86 -2.43 15.33
CA LEU A 220 7.90 -3.89 15.24
C LEU A 220 9.00 -4.41 14.31
N LEU A 221 9.60 -3.54 13.50
CA LEU A 221 10.70 -3.91 12.60
C LEU A 221 12.00 -3.89 13.40
N LEU A 222 12.76 -5.00 13.35
CA LEU A 222 14.00 -5.13 14.11
C LEU A 222 15.21 -4.55 13.37
N ASP A 223 15.15 -4.52 12.04
CA ASP A 223 16.24 -4.07 11.18
C ASP A 223 16.09 -2.60 10.77
N GLN A 224 17.20 -1.84 10.82
CA GLN A 224 17.20 -0.42 10.46
C GLN A 224 16.99 -0.22 8.95
N ARG A 225 17.44 -1.16 8.13
CA ARG A 225 17.24 -1.11 6.69
C ARG A 225 15.77 -1.34 6.34
N GLU A 226 15.09 -2.32 6.92
CA GLU A 226 13.63 -2.49 6.80
C GLU A 226 12.86 -1.24 7.23
N ARG A 227 13.21 -0.64 8.37
CA ARG A 227 12.56 0.61 8.84
C ARG A 227 12.69 1.73 7.81
N SER A 228 13.86 1.89 7.22
CA SER A 228 14.11 2.96 6.25
C SER A 228 13.39 2.73 4.91
N ILE A 229 13.27 1.45 4.48
CA ILE A 229 12.46 1.06 3.31
C ILE A 229 10.98 1.34 3.56
N VAL A 230 10.46 0.96 4.73
CA VAL A 230 9.05 1.15 5.11
C VAL A 230 8.70 2.63 5.21
N GLN A 231 9.56 3.45 5.83
CA GLN A 231 9.35 4.89 5.94
C GLN A 231 9.38 5.59 4.57
N PHE A 232 10.36 5.26 3.72
CA PHE A 232 10.42 5.75 2.34
C PHE A 232 9.15 5.40 1.57
N THR A 233 8.72 4.14 1.67
CA THR A 233 7.53 3.64 0.99
C THR A 233 6.27 4.35 1.47
N ALA A 234 6.11 4.55 2.78
CA ALA A 234 4.97 5.22 3.36
C ALA A 234 4.87 6.69 2.92
N GLU A 235 5.98 7.43 2.96
CA GLU A 235 6.01 8.83 2.51
C GLU A 235 5.72 8.95 1.01
N LEU A 236 6.31 8.06 0.20
CA LEU A 236 6.03 8.00 -1.24
C LEU A 236 4.55 7.74 -1.51
N LEU A 237 3.94 6.77 -0.83
CA LEU A 237 2.53 6.41 -0.98
C LEU A 237 1.58 7.52 -0.51
N GLU A 238 1.94 8.25 0.55
CA GLU A 238 1.11 9.33 1.08
C GLU A 238 1.22 10.61 0.25
N THR A 239 2.43 11.04 -0.09
CA THR A 239 2.69 12.37 -0.64
C THR A 239 2.97 12.35 -2.15
N SER A 240 3.08 11.15 -2.75
CA SER A 240 3.56 10.94 -4.12
C SER A 240 4.98 11.46 -4.37
N LYS A 241 5.74 11.76 -3.30
CA LYS A 241 7.10 12.27 -3.31
C LYS A 241 7.85 11.73 -2.09
N VAL A 242 9.14 11.97 -2.03
CA VAL A 242 9.96 11.75 -0.83
C VAL A 242 10.80 12.99 -0.60
N SER A 243 10.91 13.40 0.66
CA SER A 243 11.80 14.48 1.07
C SER A 243 13.28 14.11 0.89
N ASP A 244 14.15 15.11 0.76
CA ASP A 244 15.59 14.90 0.69
C ASP A 244 16.14 14.20 1.93
N GLU A 245 15.52 14.46 3.09
CA GLU A 245 15.87 13.82 4.36
C GLU A 245 15.60 12.31 4.32
N THR A 246 14.38 11.90 3.95
CA THR A 246 14.03 10.48 3.83
C THR A 246 14.84 9.80 2.73
N TYR A 247 15.03 10.46 1.59
CA TYR A 247 15.86 9.93 0.51
C TYR A 247 17.28 9.65 1.00
N THR A 248 17.93 10.61 1.67
CA THR A 248 19.31 10.48 2.14
C THR A 248 19.43 9.40 3.21
N LYS A 249 18.55 9.40 4.23
CA LYS A 249 18.56 8.39 5.30
C LYS A 249 18.34 6.98 4.77
N THR A 250 17.37 6.81 3.86
CA THR A 250 17.11 5.50 3.27
C THR A 250 18.28 5.07 2.39
N LYS A 251 18.87 5.97 1.60
CA LYS A 251 20.09 5.67 0.83
C LYS A 251 21.24 5.21 1.72
N GLU A 252 21.48 5.87 2.84
CA GLU A 252 22.52 5.48 3.81
C GLU A 252 22.27 4.07 4.38
N ALA A 253 21.03 3.76 4.76
CA ALA A 253 20.64 2.42 5.21
C ALA A 253 20.76 1.35 4.10
N LEU A 254 20.78 1.77 2.83
CA LEU A 254 20.92 0.91 1.65
C LEU A 254 22.34 0.90 1.08
N GLU A 255 23.35 1.12 1.93
CA GLU A 255 24.78 1.13 1.56
C GLU A 255 25.13 2.17 0.48
N GLY A 256 24.38 3.27 0.41
CA GLY A 256 24.61 4.35 -0.55
C GLY A 256 24.10 4.07 -1.97
N LYS A 257 23.30 3.01 -2.20
CA LYS A 257 22.91 2.55 -3.53
C LYS A 257 21.59 3.15 -4.01
N ASP A 258 21.65 4.07 -4.98
CA ASP A 258 20.46 4.63 -5.63
C ASP A 258 19.64 3.59 -6.39
N SER A 259 20.29 2.53 -6.90
CA SER A 259 19.61 1.44 -7.61
C SER A 259 18.54 0.76 -6.75
N VAL A 260 18.75 0.66 -5.43
CA VAL A 260 17.78 0.02 -4.53
C VAL A 260 16.57 0.93 -4.31
N LEU A 261 16.74 2.26 -4.32
CA LEU A 261 15.62 3.21 -4.31
C LEU A 261 14.79 3.10 -5.59
N VAL A 262 15.43 2.85 -6.74
CA VAL A 262 14.73 2.56 -8.00
C VAL A 262 13.94 1.26 -7.90
N GLU A 263 14.48 0.21 -7.30
CA GLU A 263 13.77 -1.06 -7.06
C GLU A 263 12.51 -0.85 -6.20
N ILE A 264 12.64 -0.16 -5.05
CA ILE A 264 11.51 0.15 -4.15
C ILE A 264 10.44 0.95 -4.89
N THR A 265 10.85 2.00 -5.60
CA THR A 265 9.92 2.86 -6.38
C THR A 265 9.22 2.06 -7.47
N SER A 266 9.93 1.14 -8.14
CA SER A 266 9.38 0.28 -9.18
C SER A 266 8.36 -0.70 -8.63
N ILE A 267 8.62 -1.29 -7.46
CA ILE A 267 7.66 -2.16 -6.76
C ILE A 267 6.41 -1.36 -6.39
N VAL A 268 6.54 -0.17 -5.79
CA VAL A 268 5.39 0.70 -5.46
C VAL A 268 4.56 1.00 -6.71
N GLY A 269 5.20 1.44 -7.80
CA GLY A 269 4.50 1.76 -9.04
C GLY A 269 3.80 0.55 -9.67
N TYR A 270 4.48 -0.59 -9.73
CA TYR A 270 3.92 -1.82 -10.27
C TYR A 270 2.73 -2.31 -9.44
N TYR A 271 2.85 -2.34 -8.12
CA TYR A 271 1.78 -2.82 -7.24
C TYR A 271 0.64 -1.81 -7.07
N ALA A 272 0.86 -0.52 -7.34
CA ALA A 272 -0.23 0.44 -7.53
C ALA A 272 -1.05 0.07 -8.78
N PHE A 273 -0.39 -0.23 -9.91
CA PHE A 273 -1.07 -0.68 -11.13
C PHE A 273 -1.83 -2.01 -10.94
N VAL A 274 -1.23 -2.96 -10.22
CA VAL A 274 -1.90 -4.21 -9.81
C VAL A 274 -3.13 -3.91 -8.97
N SER A 275 -2.98 -3.12 -7.90
CA SER A 275 -4.07 -2.74 -6.99
C SER A 275 -5.23 -2.09 -7.73
N TYR A 276 -4.96 -1.15 -8.63
CA TYR A 276 -6.00 -0.54 -9.47
C TYR A 276 -6.71 -1.56 -10.36
N THR A 277 -5.96 -2.47 -10.98
CA THR A 277 -6.53 -3.54 -11.80
C THR A 277 -7.50 -4.39 -10.97
N LEU A 278 -7.04 -4.88 -9.81
CA LEU A 278 -7.85 -5.75 -8.95
C LEU A 278 -9.11 -5.05 -8.44
N ASN A 279 -8.99 -3.78 -8.04
CA ASN A 279 -10.11 -3.00 -7.51
C ASN A 279 -11.14 -2.68 -8.61
N VAL A 280 -10.68 -2.28 -9.80
CA VAL A 280 -11.57 -1.99 -10.94
C VAL A 280 -12.31 -3.25 -11.38
N PHE A 281 -11.64 -4.39 -11.47
CA PHE A 281 -12.24 -5.63 -11.95
C PHE A 281 -12.86 -6.50 -10.85
N ARG A 282 -12.74 -6.11 -9.58
CA ARG A 282 -13.25 -6.82 -8.40
C ARG A 282 -12.79 -8.28 -8.36
N ILE A 283 -11.51 -8.50 -8.59
CA ILE A 283 -10.91 -9.84 -8.56
C ILE A 283 -10.82 -10.29 -7.10
N PRO A 284 -11.32 -11.48 -6.69
CA PRO A 284 -11.13 -12.00 -5.33
C PRO A 284 -9.73 -12.61 -5.14
N SER A 285 -9.26 -12.68 -3.89
CA SER A 285 -8.02 -13.40 -3.51
C SER A 285 -8.16 -14.91 -3.61
#